data_AF-A0A3B3CH22-F1
#
_entry.id   AF-A0A3B3CH22-F1
#
_cell.length_a   1.000
_cell.length_b   1.000
_cell.length_c   1.000
_cell.angle_alpha   90.00
_cell.angle_beta   90.00
_cell.angle_gamma   90.00
#
_symmetry.space_group_name_H-M   'P 1'
#
loop_
_entity.id
_entity.type
_entity.pdbx_description
1 polymer ?
#
loop_
_entity_poly.entity_id
_entity_poly.type
_entity_poly.pdbx_seq_one_letter_code
_entity_poly.pdbx_strand_id
1 'polypeptide(L)'
;MLRMQDAWRTFRPHLHEEAVHSEAFVPKDSDLLWYVLPSHPQSLFSRLQALREEGLLLDCTFDVQGSIFRAHRLLLAASSQTPQMFFPCKQNPQSEAEETSHCLTPLGLRAALKFAYCGQVDLGGEEVLDTCQHLNFERLREKCKSGVTTSAEKETAKTLENIKNMWDRGEGCDITIRAETGESYPAHRLVLAAGGDYFRALLCGGLRESREDVVWLRGISGWVLESILHFFYTGRLWLDWSRIWELTTALLQFQLEGALSLCTDFLRERMDEGSCADVLVLAETHGLVQLGQAAEEYVLTHFQKVSAEESFRAVPLVLLSR
;
A
#
# COMPACT_ATOMS: atom_id res chain seq x y z
N MET A 1 -39.75 8.01 35.62
CA MET A 1 -39.98 8.12 34.17
C MET A 1 -40.07 9.60 33.83
N LEU A 2 -38.97 10.18 33.32
CA LEU A 2 -38.75 11.56 32.83
C LEU A 2 -37.38 12.04 33.32
N ARG A 3 -36.36 11.83 32.47
CA ARG A 3 -35.05 12.49 32.38
C ARG A 3 -34.15 11.56 31.57
N MET A 4 -34.07 11.74 30.24
CA MET A 4 -32.98 11.20 29.39
C MET A 4 -33.08 11.62 27.91
N GLN A 5 -33.43 12.88 27.60
CA GLN A 5 -33.32 13.37 26.20
C GLN A 5 -32.59 14.71 26.02
N ASP A 6 -32.29 15.48 27.08
CA ASP A 6 -31.73 16.84 26.93
C ASP A 6 -30.25 17.03 27.34
N ALA A 7 -29.42 15.98 27.33
CA ALA A 7 -27.98 16.11 27.60
C ALA A 7 -27.07 15.98 26.37
N TRP A 8 -27.63 15.80 25.16
CA TRP A 8 -26.88 15.53 23.93
C TRP A 8 -26.56 16.79 23.08
N ARG A 9 -26.81 18.00 23.57
CA ARG A 9 -26.70 19.24 22.77
C ARG A 9 -25.59 20.22 23.19
N THR A 10 -24.69 19.88 24.12
CA THR A 10 -23.80 20.93 24.67
C THR A 10 -22.32 20.57 24.83
N PHE A 11 -21.74 19.70 24.00
CA PHE A 11 -20.27 19.60 23.88
C PHE A 11 -19.84 19.13 22.48
N ARG A 12 -19.64 20.08 21.56
CA ARG A 12 -18.83 19.92 20.34
C ARG A 12 -17.81 21.06 20.29
N PRO A 13 -16.51 20.81 20.51
CA PRO A 13 -15.46 21.61 19.93
C PRO A 13 -14.95 20.91 18.65
N HIS A 14 -15.20 21.56 17.51
CA HIS A 14 -14.42 21.55 16.26
C HIS A 14 -13.60 20.28 15.91
N LEU A 15 -14.28 19.21 15.50
CA LEU A 15 -13.74 18.20 14.59
C LEU A 15 -14.89 17.78 13.64
N HIS A 16 -15.08 18.60 12.62
CA HIS A 16 -15.81 18.25 11.40
C HIS A 16 -14.98 18.81 10.25
N GLU A 17 -13.85 18.14 9.99
CA GLU A 17 -13.41 17.96 8.62
C GLU A 17 -13.97 16.60 8.23
N GLU A 18 -14.98 16.64 7.37
CA GLU A 18 -15.63 15.47 6.83
C GLU A 18 -14.55 14.60 6.17
N ALA A 19 -14.40 13.36 6.64
CA ALA A 19 -13.69 12.34 5.91
C ALA A 19 -14.48 12.07 4.61
N VAL A 20 -14.13 12.80 3.55
CA VAL A 20 -14.63 12.56 2.20
C VAL A 20 -13.88 11.35 1.63
N HIS A 21 -14.22 10.16 2.13
CA HIS A 21 -13.94 8.91 1.43
C HIS A 21 -15.25 8.40 0.84
N SER A 22 -15.63 8.98 -0.31
CA SER A 22 -16.79 8.57 -1.09
C SER A 22 -16.61 9.06 -2.53
N GLU A 23 -16.22 8.15 -3.43
CA GLU A 23 -16.50 8.18 -4.87
C GLU A 23 -16.26 9.51 -5.65
N ALA A 24 -15.23 10.29 -5.32
CA ALA A 24 -14.93 11.56 -5.99
C ALA A 24 -13.56 11.58 -6.70
N PHE A 25 -13.13 10.47 -7.31
CA PHE A 25 -11.95 10.45 -8.20
C PHE A 25 -12.22 9.63 -9.46
N VAL A 26 -13.30 9.95 -10.17
CA VAL A 26 -13.41 9.63 -11.58
C VAL A 26 -13.45 10.95 -12.33
N PRO A 27 -12.29 11.48 -12.77
CA PRO A 27 -12.27 12.58 -13.70
C PRO A 27 -13.16 12.23 -14.89
N LYS A 28 -13.99 13.19 -15.31
CA LYS A 28 -14.96 13.03 -16.40
C LYS A 28 -14.30 12.94 -17.79
N ASP A 29 -12.97 12.80 -17.84
CA ASP A 29 -12.19 12.70 -19.06
C ASP A 29 -11.96 11.24 -19.44
N SER A 30 -12.23 10.94 -20.70
CA SER A 30 -12.18 9.63 -21.35
C SER A 30 -10.79 8.99 -21.45
N ASP A 31 -9.75 9.66 -20.93
CA ASP A 31 -8.34 9.31 -21.22
C ASP A 31 -7.59 8.71 -20.02
N LEU A 32 -8.28 8.47 -18.91
CA LEU A 32 -7.71 7.79 -17.74
C LEU A 32 -7.57 6.30 -17.96
N LEU A 33 -6.33 5.82 -17.88
CA LEU A 33 -6.02 4.41 -18.09
C LEU A 33 -5.55 3.74 -16.80
N TRP A 34 -6.02 2.51 -16.63
CA TRP A 34 -5.60 1.65 -15.54
C TRP A 34 -4.34 0.89 -15.93
N TYR A 35 -3.28 1.09 -15.14
CA TYR A 35 -2.09 0.26 -15.19
C TYR A 35 -1.99 -0.54 -13.90
N VAL A 36 -1.66 -1.83 -14.03
CA VAL A 36 -1.62 -2.78 -12.92
C VAL A 36 -0.26 -3.45 -12.94
N LEU A 37 0.41 -3.49 -11.79
CA LEU A 37 1.63 -4.27 -11.59
C LEU A 37 1.25 -5.68 -11.09
N PRO A 38 1.30 -6.73 -11.92
CA PRO A 38 0.79 -8.05 -11.54
C PRO A 38 1.57 -8.70 -10.39
N SER A 39 2.85 -8.35 -10.25
CA SER A 39 3.75 -8.85 -9.19
C SER A 39 3.58 -8.14 -7.84
N HIS A 40 2.80 -7.05 -7.77
CA HIS A 40 2.70 -6.22 -6.57
C HIS A 40 2.31 -7.01 -5.32
N PRO A 41 1.28 -7.89 -5.31
CA PRO A 41 0.94 -8.66 -4.12
C PRO A 41 2.11 -9.52 -3.62
N GLN A 42 2.79 -10.23 -4.51
CA GLN A 42 3.93 -11.09 -4.15
C GLN A 42 5.09 -10.26 -3.59
N SER A 43 5.45 -9.16 -4.25
CA SER A 43 6.52 -8.26 -3.79
C SER A 43 6.20 -7.63 -2.44
N LEU A 44 4.98 -7.16 -2.23
CA LEU A 44 4.54 -6.58 -0.96
C LEU A 44 4.60 -7.60 0.18
N PHE A 45 4.09 -8.82 -0.03
CA PHE A 45 4.11 -9.88 1.00
C PHE A 45 5.52 -10.38 1.31
N SER A 46 6.41 -10.42 0.32
CA SER A 46 7.83 -10.69 0.57
C SER A 46 8.46 -9.63 1.49
N ARG A 47 8.15 -8.35 1.28
CA ARG A 47 8.62 -7.26 2.15
C ARG A 47 7.97 -7.29 3.53
N LEU A 48 6.68 -7.62 3.64
CA LEU A 48 5.99 -7.83 4.93
C LEU A 48 6.60 -8.96 5.75
N GLN A 49 7.00 -10.05 5.09
CA GLN A 49 7.70 -11.15 5.73
C GLN A 49 9.09 -10.72 6.23
N ALA A 50 9.85 -9.99 5.40
CA ALA A 50 11.16 -9.46 5.81
C ALA A 50 11.05 -8.54 7.04
N LEU A 51 10.06 -7.64 7.08
CA LEU A 51 9.80 -6.79 8.25
C LEU A 51 9.57 -7.62 9.53
N ARG A 52 8.85 -8.74 9.42
CA ARG A 52 8.63 -9.64 10.57
C ARG A 52 9.91 -10.33 11.00
N GLU A 53 10.69 -10.86 10.05
CA GLU A 53 11.94 -11.58 10.33
C GLU A 53 13.00 -10.67 10.98
N GLU A 54 13.03 -9.40 10.58
CA GLU A 54 13.89 -8.37 11.16
C GLU A 54 13.35 -7.77 12.47
N GLY A 55 12.12 -8.12 12.83
CA GLY A 55 11.48 -7.64 14.04
C GLY A 55 11.05 -6.17 14.01
N LEU A 56 10.82 -5.62 12.81
CA LEU A 56 10.39 -4.24 12.60
C LEU A 56 8.87 -4.11 12.64
N LEU A 57 8.37 -3.04 13.26
CA LEU A 57 6.94 -2.69 13.37
C LEU A 57 6.03 -3.76 14.01
N LEU A 58 6.60 -4.75 14.72
CA LEU A 58 5.84 -5.76 15.46
C LEU A 58 5.03 -5.13 16.60
N ASP A 59 3.70 -5.31 16.57
CA ASP A 59 2.71 -4.68 17.46
C ASP A 59 1.83 -5.70 18.20
N CYS A 60 2.08 -7.01 18.01
CA CYS A 60 1.53 -8.08 18.84
C CYS A 60 2.58 -9.11 19.25
N THR A 61 2.39 -9.67 20.43
CA THR A 61 3.22 -10.74 20.99
C THR A 61 2.31 -11.78 21.64
N PHE A 62 2.50 -13.04 21.30
CA PHE A 62 1.84 -14.18 21.90
C PHE A 62 2.86 -14.96 22.72
N ASP A 63 2.57 -15.16 24.00
CA ASP A 63 3.28 -16.14 24.84
C ASP A 63 2.41 -17.39 24.94
N VAL A 64 2.89 -18.47 24.31
CA VAL A 64 2.16 -19.73 24.20
C VAL A 64 3.11 -20.86 24.59
N GLN A 65 2.83 -21.49 25.75
CA GLN A 65 3.61 -22.63 26.25
C GLN A 65 5.12 -22.36 26.34
N GLY A 66 5.51 -21.14 26.73
CA GLY A 66 6.91 -20.72 26.83
C GLY A 66 7.58 -20.37 25.49
N SER A 67 6.81 -20.37 24.40
CA SER A 67 7.24 -19.90 23.08
C SER A 67 6.68 -18.51 22.80
N ILE A 68 7.56 -17.58 22.45
CA ILE A 68 7.18 -16.20 22.12
C ILE A 68 7.05 -16.06 20.61
N PHE A 69 5.90 -15.60 20.15
CA PHE A 69 5.64 -15.29 18.75
C PHE A 69 5.30 -13.81 18.60
N ARG A 70 6.03 -13.10 17.75
CA ARG A 70 5.74 -11.70 17.44
C ARG A 70 5.24 -11.58 16.00
N ALA A 71 4.27 -10.70 15.79
CA ALA A 71 3.66 -10.49 14.49
C ALA A 71 3.08 -9.07 14.36
N HIS A 72 2.40 -8.85 13.23
CA HIS A 72 1.66 -7.63 12.94
C HIS A 72 0.15 -7.87 13.08
N ARG A 73 -0.55 -7.08 13.90
CA ARG A 73 -2.01 -7.12 14.10
C ARG A 73 -2.75 -7.00 12.78
N LEU A 74 -2.29 -6.11 11.90
CA LEU A 74 -2.88 -5.90 10.58
C LEU A 74 -2.98 -7.20 9.76
N LEU A 75 -1.95 -8.05 9.77
CA LEU A 75 -1.93 -9.29 8.99
C LEU A 75 -2.82 -10.36 9.61
N LEU A 76 -2.90 -10.40 10.94
CA LEU A 76 -3.83 -11.28 11.65
C LEU A 76 -5.28 -10.86 11.40
N ALA A 77 -5.56 -9.55 11.50
CA ALA A 77 -6.85 -8.95 11.23
C ALA A 77 -7.31 -9.24 9.79
N ALA A 78 -6.42 -9.04 8.81
CA ALA A 78 -6.70 -9.33 7.40
C ALA A 78 -6.97 -10.81 7.10
N SER A 79 -6.48 -11.71 7.97
CA SER A 79 -6.65 -13.16 7.83
C SER A 79 -7.85 -13.70 8.62
N SER A 80 -8.47 -12.86 9.46
CA SER A 80 -9.60 -13.19 10.32
C SER A 80 -10.93 -12.70 9.75
N GLN A 81 -12.03 -13.38 10.07
CA GLN A 81 -13.38 -12.87 9.80
C GLN A 81 -13.82 -11.76 10.76
N THR A 82 -13.10 -11.55 11.87
CA THR A 82 -13.39 -10.52 12.88
C THR A 82 -12.19 -9.60 13.08
N PRO A 83 -11.82 -8.74 12.10
CA PRO A 83 -10.63 -7.89 12.17
C PRO A 83 -10.56 -6.99 13.41
N GLN A 84 -11.73 -6.55 13.90
CA GLN A 84 -11.86 -5.61 15.02
C GLN A 84 -11.25 -6.14 16.33
N MET A 85 -11.22 -7.47 16.54
CA MET A 85 -10.60 -8.06 17.74
C MET A 85 -9.08 -7.82 17.81
N PHE A 86 -8.45 -7.51 16.68
CA PHE A 86 -7.01 -7.27 16.62
C PHE A 86 -6.63 -5.79 16.79
N PHE A 87 -7.60 -4.87 16.74
CA PHE A 87 -7.37 -3.44 16.88
C PHE A 87 -7.97 -2.94 18.20
N PRO A 88 -7.17 -2.73 19.25
CA PRO A 88 -7.69 -2.29 20.54
C PRO A 88 -8.41 -0.94 20.40
N CYS A 89 -9.54 -0.79 21.08
CA CYS A 89 -10.22 0.50 21.17
C CYS A 89 -9.30 1.49 21.92
N LYS A 90 -9.05 2.68 21.35
CA LYS A 90 -8.18 3.72 21.95
C LYS A 90 -8.58 4.12 23.38
N GLN A 91 -9.79 3.77 23.82
CA GLN A 91 -10.33 4.08 25.14
C GLN A 91 -10.01 3.01 26.21
N ASN A 92 -9.49 1.83 25.83
CA ASN A 92 -9.08 0.81 26.79
C ASN A 92 -7.85 0.01 26.30
N PRO A 93 -6.63 0.51 26.50
CA PRO A 93 -5.40 -0.14 26.03
C PRO A 93 -5.05 -1.44 26.79
N GLN A 94 -5.70 -1.70 27.92
CA GLN A 94 -5.33 -2.76 28.88
C GLN A 94 -6.27 -3.97 28.88
N SER A 95 -7.43 -3.92 28.21
CA SER A 95 -8.28 -5.10 28.12
C SER A 95 -7.84 -5.97 26.95
N GLU A 96 -7.62 -7.26 27.20
CA GLU A 96 -7.61 -8.38 26.23
C GLU A 96 -6.24 -8.95 25.81
N ALA A 97 -5.09 -8.37 26.16
CA ALA A 97 -3.79 -8.99 25.83
C ALA A 97 -3.42 -10.24 26.67
N GLU A 98 -4.15 -10.51 27.76
CA GLU A 98 -3.82 -11.60 28.69
C GLU A 98 -4.80 -12.79 28.66
N GLU A 99 -5.97 -12.70 28.03
CA GLU A 99 -7.01 -13.75 28.09
C GLU A 99 -7.00 -14.76 26.93
N THR A 100 -6.16 -14.59 25.90
CA THR A 100 -6.13 -15.48 24.71
C THR A 100 -5.09 -16.61 24.76
N SER A 101 -4.29 -16.72 25.82
CA SER A 101 -3.12 -17.61 25.86
C SER A 101 -3.46 -19.10 26.01
N HIS A 102 -4.54 -19.45 26.73
CA HIS A 102 -4.78 -20.84 27.14
C HIS A 102 -5.26 -21.78 26.03
N CYS A 103 -5.78 -21.26 24.91
CA CYS A 103 -6.34 -22.06 23.82
C CYS A 103 -5.42 -22.19 22.60
N LEU A 104 -4.31 -21.47 22.58
CA LEU A 104 -3.37 -21.48 21.46
C LEU A 104 -2.29 -22.54 21.69
N THR A 105 -1.84 -23.19 20.60
CA THR A 105 -0.64 -24.04 20.62
C THR A 105 0.46 -23.43 19.77
N PRO A 106 1.75 -23.70 20.05
CA PRO A 106 2.85 -23.21 19.23
C PRO A 106 2.75 -23.68 17.76
N LEU A 107 2.21 -24.88 17.53
CA LEU A 107 2.00 -25.43 16.19
C LEU A 107 0.89 -24.67 15.45
N GLY A 108 -0.27 -24.51 16.09
CA GLY A 108 -1.40 -23.81 15.50
C GLY A 108 -1.10 -22.34 15.18
N LEU A 109 -0.41 -21.64 16.10
CA LEU A 109 -0.03 -20.25 15.88
C LEU A 109 1.03 -20.11 14.78
N ARG A 110 1.97 -21.04 14.67
CA ARG A 110 2.93 -21.08 13.55
C ARG A 110 2.21 -21.25 12.21
N ALA A 111 1.22 -22.13 12.12
CA ALA A 111 0.42 -22.33 10.92
C ALA A 111 -0.40 -21.08 10.57
N ALA A 112 -1.05 -20.45 11.56
CA ALA A 112 -1.81 -19.21 11.36
C ALA A 112 -0.91 -18.06 10.84
N LEU A 113 0.27 -17.88 11.45
CA LEU A 113 1.23 -16.86 11.01
C LEU A 113 1.81 -17.16 9.63
N LYS A 114 2.09 -18.42 9.31
CA LYS A 114 2.55 -18.83 7.98
C LYS A 114 1.48 -18.57 6.92
N PHE A 115 0.22 -18.84 7.22
CA PHE A 115 -0.91 -18.50 6.36
C PHE A 115 -1.04 -16.99 6.16
N ALA A 116 -0.99 -16.20 7.24
CA ALA A 116 -1.16 -14.76 7.18
C ALA A 116 -0.08 -14.04 6.35
N TYR A 117 1.19 -14.48 6.43
CA TYR A 117 2.32 -13.84 5.74
C TYR A 117 2.67 -14.48 4.39
N CYS A 118 2.39 -15.75 4.18
CA CYS A 118 2.83 -16.46 2.97
C CYS A 118 1.66 -17.02 2.16
N GLY A 119 0.43 -17.01 2.67
CA GLY A 119 -0.71 -17.70 2.07
C GLY A 119 -0.60 -19.23 2.07
N GLN A 120 0.44 -19.79 2.70
CA GLN A 120 0.69 -21.22 2.74
C GLN A 120 -0.18 -21.88 3.80
N VAL A 121 -0.76 -23.01 3.42
CA VAL A 121 -1.58 -23.85 4.30
C VAL A 121 -0.79 -25.12 4.61
N ASP A 122 -0.48 -25.32 5.88
CA ASP A 122 0.03 -26.61 6.34
C ASP A 122 -1.17 -27.56 6.59
N LEU A 123 -1.04 -28.83 6.21
CA LEU A 123 -2.04 -29.85 6.51
C LEU A 123 -2.22 -29.91 8.04
N GLY A 124 -3.42 -29.55 8.50
CA GLY A 124 -3.69 -29.28 9.92
C GLY A 124 -4.13 -30.53 10.68
N GLY A 125 -3.60 -30.69 11.90
CA GLY A 125 -4.22 -31.52 12.95
C GLY A 125 -5.24 -30.72 13.77
N GLU A 126 -5.87 -31.33 14.78
CA GLU A 126 -6.88 -30.68 15.64
C GLU A 126 -6.38 -29.35 16.25
N GLU A 127 -5.11 -29.29 16.67
CA GLU A 127 -4.52 -28.07 17.24
C GLU A 127 -4.55 -26.85 16.30
N VAL A 128 -4.39 -27.07 15.00
CA VAL A 128 -4.44 -25.99 14.00
C VAL A 128 -5.88 -25.51 13.83
N LEU A 129 -6.85 -26.44 13.85
CA LEU A 129 -8.27 -26.11 13.75
C LEU A 129 -8.75 -25.31 14.96
N ASP A 130 -8.31 -25.67 16.16
CA ASP A 130 -8.63 -24.95 17.40
C ASP A 130 -8.07 -23.52 17.38
N THR A 131 -6.83 -23.37 16.92
CA THR A 131 -6.23 -22.04 16.74
C THR A 131 -6.99 -21.22 15.69
N CYS A 132 -7.38 -21.83 14.57
CA CYS A 132 -8.17 -21.15 13.55
C CYS A 132 -9.53 -20.71 14.09
N GLN A 133 -10.17 -21.53 14.93
CA GLN A 133 -11.44 -21.18 15.56
C GLN A 133 -11.28 -20.01 16.54
N HIS A 134 -10.21 -20.00 17.33
CA HIS A 134 -9.95 -18.94 18.28
C HIS A 134 -9.58 -17.60 17.62
N LEU A 135 -8.74 -17.62 16.59
CA LEU A 135 -8.36 -16.42 15.81
C LEU A 135 -9.38 -16.05 14.73
N ASN A 136 -10.41 -16.87 14.55
CA ASN A 136 -11.43 -16.76 13.51
C ASN A 136 -10.86 -16.74 12.08
N PHE A 137 -9.84 -17.56 11.83
CA PHE A 137 -9.19 -17.75 10.52
C PHE A 137 -9.97 -18.77 9.67
N GLU A 138 -11.22 -18.46 9.32
CA GLU A 138 -12.09 -19.43 8.65
C GLU A 138 -11.54 -19.89 7.28
N ARG A 139 -10.88 -19.00 6.53
CA ARG A 139 -10.24 -19.37 5.25
C ARG A 139 -9.19 -20.48 5.43
N LEU A 140 -8.39 -20.40 6.50
CA LEU A 140 -7.41 -21.43 6.82
C LEU A 140 -8.11 -22.70 7.30
N ARG A 141 -9.10 -22.56 8.18
CA ARG A 141 -9.90 -23.67 8.74
C ARG A 141 -10.59 -24.51 7.66
N GLU A 142 -11.24 -23.88 6.70
CA GLU A 142 -11.92 -24.55 5.58
C GLU A 142 -10.93 -25.34 4.70
N LYS A 143 -9.73 -24.80 4.48
CA LYS A 143 -8.68 -25.47 3.69
C LYS A 143 -8.08 -26.66 4.44
N CYS A 144 -7.85 -26.52 5.74
CA CYS A 144 -7.42 -27.64 6.58
C CYS A 144 -8.45 -28.78 6.58
N LYS A 145 -9.76 -28.47 6.57
CA LYS A 145 -10.84 -29.47 6.52
C LYS A 145 -11.01 -30.13 5.15
N SER A 146 -10.94 -29.35 4.08
CA SER A 146 -11.17 -29.84 2.71
C SER A 146 -9.99 -30.60 2.12
N GLY A 147 -8.78 -30.43 2.69
CA GLY A 147 -7.54 -31.00 2.13
C GLY A 147 -7.13 -30.38 0.80
N VAL A 148 -7.80 -29.31 0.36
CA VAL A 148 -7.54 -28.60 -0.90
C VAL A 148 -6.55 -27.47 -0.66
N THR A 149 -5.36 -27.59 -1.24
CA THR A 149 -4.36 -26.53 -1.24
C THR A 149 -4.64 -25.56 -2.39
N THR A 150 -5.11 -24.35 -2.08
CA THR A 150 -5.10 -23.24 -3.04
C THR A 150 -3.68 -22.69 -3.20
N SER A 151 -3.37 -22.07 -4.35
CA SER A 151 -2.10 -21.37 -4.52
C SER A 151 -1.94 -20.31 -3.42
N ALA A 152 -0.75 -20.26 -2.82
CA ALA A 152 -0.40 -19.30 -1.79
C ALA A 152 -0.58 -17.85 -2.29
N GLU A 153 -0.38 -17.62 -3.59
CA GLU A 153 -0.57 -16.33 -4.25
C GLU A 153 -2.03 -15.86 -4.23
N LYS A 154 -2.99 -16.79 -4.35
CA LYS A 154 -4.41 -16.43 -4.28
C LYS A 154 -4.78 -15.99 -2.86
N GLU A 155 -4.18 -16.62 -1.86
CA GLU A 155 -4.43 -16.29 -0.46
C GLU A 155 -3.80 -14.97 -0.07
N THR A 156 -2.56 -14.69 -0.48
CA THR A 156 -1.92 -13.38 -0.26
C THR A 156 -2.66 -12.27 -1.01
N ALA A 157 -3.12 -12.50 -2.24
CA ALA A 157 -3.96 -11.54 -2.96
C ALA A 157 -5.27 -11.25 -2.21
N LYS A 158 -5.93 -12.28 -1.68
CA LYS A 158 -7.16 -12.09 -0.88
C LYS A 158 -6.87 -11.40 0.46
N THR A 159 -5.73 -11.68 1.10
CA THR A 159 -5.29 -10.94 2.30
C THR A 159 -5.04 -9.47 1.97
N LEU A 160 -4.39 -9.15 0.84
CA LEU A 160 -4.20 -7.76 0.39
C LEU A 160 -5.53 -7.05 0.17
N GLU A 161 -6.50 -7.72 -0.47
CA GLU A 161 -7.84 -7.18 -0.66
C GLU A 161 -8.50 -6.83 0.69
N ASN A 162 -8.35 -7.70 1.70
CA ASN A 162 -8.84 -7.43 3.05
C ASN A 162 -8.12 -6.24 3.70
N ILE A 163 -6.79 -6.11 3.53
CA ILE A 163 -6.01 -4.96 4.00
C ILE A 163 -6.51 -3.66 3.35
N LYS A 164 -6.75 -3.68 2.04
CA LYS A 164 -7.31 -2.54 1.30
C LYS A 164 -8.70 -2.17 1.82
N ASN A 165 -9.57 -3.16 2.03
CA ASN A 165 -10.91 -2.91 2.56
C ASN A 165 -10.89 -2.32 3.98
N MET A 166 -9.92 -2.72 4.82
CA MET A 166 -9.70 -2.10 6.14
C MET A 166 -9.21 -0.67 6.00
N TRP A 167 -8.29 -0.40 5.07
CA TRP A 167 -7.82 0.95 4.76
C TRP A 167 -8.96 1.88 4.32
N ASP A 168 -9.84 1.44 3.41
CA ASP A 168 -11.01 2.22 2.98
C ASP A 168 -11.92 2.62 4.17
N ARG A 169 -11.96 1.78 5.21
CA ARG A 169 -12.74 2.03 6.44
C ARG A 169 -11.96 2.74 7.54
N GLY A 170 -10.68 3.00 7.35
CA GLY A 170 -9.77 3.53 8.37
C GLY A 170 -9.51 2.57 9.54
N GLU A 171 -9.83 1.28 9.39
CA GLU A 171 -9.66 0.27 10.43
C GLU A 171 -8.17 -0.08 10.57
N GLY A 172 -7.63 0.04 11.78
CA GLY A 172 -6.23 -0.32 12.04
C GLY A 172 -5.19 0.68 11.54
N CYS A 173 -5.61 1.81 10.95
CA CYS A 173 -4.68 2.88 10.55
C CYS A 173 -4.01 3.52 11.77
N ASP A 174 -2.69 3.48 11.78
CA ASP A 174 -1.81 3.85 12.89
C ASP A 174 -0.85 4.99 12.53
N ILE A 175 -1.02 5.60 11.36
CA ILE A 175 -0.31 6.79 10.92
C ILE A 175 -1.17 7.64 9.98
N THR A 176 -0.92 8.94 9.97
CA THR A 176 -1.46 9.88 8.98
C THR A 176 -0.32 10.50 8.18
N ILE A 177 -0.38 10.40 6.85
CA ILE A 177 0.57 11.07 5.96
C ILE A 177 -0.07 12.36 5.46
N ARG A 178 0.63 13.48 5.59
CA ARG A 178 0.17 14.79 5.14
C ARG A 178 0.96 15.27 3.94
N ALA A 179 0.25 15.72 2.91
CA ALA A 179 0.83 16.38 1.74
C ALA A 179 1.31 17.81 2.05
N GLU A 180 2.04 18.44 1.12
CA GLU A 180 2.52 19.82 1.28
C GLU A 180 1.37 20.80 1.50
N THR A 181 0.27 20.59 0.78
CA THR A 181 -0.94 21.42 0.77
C THR A 181 -1.85 21.21 1.98
N GLY A 182 -1.54 20.22 2.85
CA GLY A 182 -2.19 20.00 4.13
C GLY A 182 -3.19 18.84 4.19
N GLU A 183 -3.56 18.26 3.04
CA GLU A 183 -4.42 17.08 2.96
C GLU A 183 -3.80 15.92 3.73
N SER A 184 -4.62 15.24 4.52
CA SER A 184 -4.19 14.22 5.46
C SER A 184 -4.82 12.88 5.11
N TYR A 185 -3.99 11.85 5.01
CA TYR A 185 -4.41 10.52 4.58
C TYR A 185 -4.05 9.48 5.66
N PRO A 186 -5.04 8.81 6.28
CA PRO A 186 -4.77 7.71 7.18
C PRO A 186 -4.21 6.51 6.42
N ALA A 187 -3.26 5.82 7.02
CA ALA A 187 -2.61 4.65 6.44
C ALA A 187 -2.11 3.69 7.53
N HIS A 188 -1.63 2.53 7.09
CA HIS A 188 -0.94 1.56 7.93
C HIS A 188 0.57 1.73 7.78
N ARG A 189 1.28 1.98 8.87
CA ARG A 189 2.76 2.07 8.90
C ARG A 189 3.41 0.85 8.27
N LEU A 190 2.84 -0.32 8.56
CA LEU A 190 3.30 -1.59 8.02
C LEU A 190 3.23 -1.64 6.48
N VAL A 191 2.12 -1.17 5.89
CA VAL A 191 1.95 -1.17 4.43
C VAL A 191 2.87 -0.15 3.77
N LEU A 192 3.02 1.04 4.36
CA LEU A 192 3.96 2.05 3.86
C LEU A 192 5.40 1.53 3.87
N ALA A 193 5.85 0.95 4.98
CA ALA A 193 7.20 0.40 5.11
C ALA A 193 7.45 -0.79 4.16
N ALA A 194 6.43 -1.59 3.88
CA ALA A 194 6.51 -2.66 2.89
C ALA A 194 6.39 -2.14 1.44
N GLY A 195 5.79 -0.98 1.23
CA GLY A 195 5.52 -0.40 -0.09
C GLY A 195 6.74 0.20 -0.79
N GLY A 196 7.77 0.62 -0.05
CA GLY A 196 8.99 1.15 -0.63
C GLY A 196 10.09 1.46 0.37
N ASP A 197 11.34 1.46 -0.11
CA ASP A 197 12.51 1.58 0.75
C ASP A 197 12.66 2.97 1.40
N TYR A 198 12.19 4.03 0.73
CA TYR A 198 12.07 5.36 1.34
C TYR A 198 11.20 5.34 2.59
N PHE A 199 9.98 4.80 2.50
CA PHE A 199 9.03 4.73 3.60
C PHE A 199 9.50 3.79 4.71
N ARG A 200 10.16 2.70 4.33
CA ARG A 200 10.84 1.82 5.29
C ARG A 200 11.89 2.58 6.10
N ALA A 201 12.77 3.32 5.44
CA ALA A 201 13.79 4.12 6.13
C ALA A 201 13.16 5.21 7.00
N LEU A 202 12.11 5.87 6.52
CA LEU A 202 11.38 6.90 7.25
C LEU A 202 10.74 6.37 8.54
N LEU A 203 10.12 5.19 8.48
CA LEU A 203 9.32 4.63 9.57
C LEU A 203 10.11 3.70 10.49
N CYS A 204 11.19 3.08 10.00
CA CYS A 204 12.00 2.12 10.74
C CYS A 204 13.42 2.61 11.03
N GLY A 205 13.87 3.73 10.44
CA GLY A 205 15.25 4.23 10.54
C GLY A 205 15.59 4.92 11.86
N GLY A 206 14.69 4.96 12.85
CA GLY A 206 14.95 5.52 14.18
C GLY A 206 14.97 7.05 14.27
N LEU A 207 14.66 7.75 13.18
CA LEU A 207 14.51 9.21 13.16
C LEU A 207 13.22 9.66 13.86
N ARG A 208 13.03 10.96 14.09
CA ARG A 208 11.88 11.48 14.84
C ARG A 208 10.54 11.02 14.25
N GLU A 209 10.46 11.02 12.93
CA GLU A 209 9.29 10.64 12.13
C GLU A 209 8.86 9.19 12.39
N SER A 210 9.79 8.30 12.78
CA SER A 210 9.48 6.92 13.19
C SER A 210 8.67 6.84 14.49
N ARG A 211 8.43 7.94 15.20
CA ARG A 211 7.63 7.96 16.43
C ARG A 211 6.43 8.89 16.36
N GLU A 212 6.27 9.60 15.24
CA GLU A 212 5.15 10.52 15.03
C GLU A 212 3.93 9.74 14.53
N ASP A 213 2.75 10.18 14.96
CA ASP A 213 1.46 9.70 14.43
C ASP A 213 1.10 10.41 13.11
N VAL A 214 1.73 11.56 12.84
CA VAL A 214 1.53 12.36 11.63
C VAL A 214 2.87 12.68 10.98
N VAL A 215 3.05 12.28 9.72
CA VAL A 215 4.28 12.54 8.95
C VAL A 215 3.95 13.45 7.78
N TRP A 216 4.67 14.57 7.67
CA TRP A 216 4.52 15.49 6.53
C TRP A 216 5.53 15.15 5.45
N LEU A 217 5.02 14.85 4.25
CA LEU A 217 5.85 14.71 3.06
C LEU A 217 5.86 16.05 2.32
N ARG A 218 7.05 16.65 2.27
CA ARG A 218 7.25 17.94 1.61
C ARG A 218 7.48 17.76 0.11
N GLY A 219 7.03 18.73 -0.68
CA GLY A 219 7.23 18.77 -2.13
C GLY A 219 6.35 17.80 -2.92
N ILE A 220 5.26 17.29 -2.33
CA ILE A 220 4.28 16.43 -3.01
C ILE A 220 2.87 16.99 -2.82
N SER A 221 2.09 17.00 -3.90
CA SER A 221 0.66 17.37 -3.87
C SER A 221 -0.21 16.24 -3.31
N GLY A 222 -1.40 16.58 -2.82
CA GLY A 222 -2.35 15.61 -2.27
C GLY A 222 -2.67 14.46 -3.23
N TRP A 223 -2.92 14.76 -4.51
CA TRP A 223 -3.34 13.76 -5.49
C TRP A 223 -2.22 12.74 -5.82
N VAL A 224 -0.95 13.18 -5.84
CA VAL A 224 0.19 12.27 -6.05
C VAL A 224 0.34 11.36 -4.84
N LEU A 225 0.21 11.92 -3.63
CA LEU A 225 0.25 11.12 -2.41
C LEU A 225 -0.88 10.09 -2.37
N GLU A 226 -2.10 10.49 -2.72
CA GLU A 226 -3.25 9.59 -2.85
C GLU A 226 -2.98 8.48 -3.86
N SER A 227 -2.37 8.81 -5.00
CA SER A 227 -1.99 7.83 -6.04
C SER A 227 -0.96 6.82 -5.54
N ILE A 228 0.05 7.27 -4.78
CA ILE A 228 1.06 6.40 -4.15
C ILE A 228 0.41 5.47 -3.13
N LEU A 229 -0.46 6.00 -2.26
CA LEU A 229 -1.18 5.19 -1.28
C LEU A 229 -2.04 4.15 -1.98
N HIS A 230 -2.84 4.57 -2.97
CA HIS A 230 -3.66 3.66 -3.76
C HIS A 230 -2.83 2.54 -4.40
N PHE A 231 -1.64 2.86 -4.94
CA PHE A 231 -0.72 1.86 -5.47
C PHE A 231 -0.28 0.86 -4.40
N PHE A 232 0.10 1.29 -3.20
CA PHE A 232 0.51 0.36 -2.14
C PHE A 232 -0.56 -0.67 -1.77
N TYR A 233 -1.84 -0.27 -1.75
CA TYR A 233 -2.93 -1.18 -1.40
C TYR A 233 -3.46 -2.02 -2.56
N THR A 234 -3.22 -1.62 -3.81
CA THR A 234 -3.87 -2.25 -4.98
C THR A 234 -2.92 -2.77 -6.05
N GLY A 235 -1.68 -2.25 -6.09
CA GLY A 235 -0.73 -2.45 -7.19
C GLY A 235 -1.13 -1.72 -8.47
N ARG A 236 -1.98 -0.69 -8.38
CA ARG A 236 -2.57 -0.01 -9.54
C ARG A 236 -2.37 1.50 -9.51
N LEU A 237 -2.20 2.06 -10.69
CA LEU A 237 -2.17 3.50 -10.93
C LEU A 237 -3.20 3.90 -11.98
N TRP A 238 -3.73 5.10 -11.80
CA TRP A 238 -4.51 5.82 -12.81
C TRP A 238 -3.56 6.78 -13.52
N LEU A 239 -3.36 6.58 -14.82
CA LEU A 239 -2.40 7.35 -15.59
C LEU A 239 -3.11 8.14 -16.69
N ASP A 240 -2.66 9.38 -16.86
CA ASP A 240 -3.07 10.29 -17.91
C ASP A 240 -1.93 11.27 -18.22
N TRP A 241 -1.93 11.81 -19.43
CA TRP A 241 -0.89 12.72 -19.91
C TRP A 241 -0.77 14.03 -19.15
N SER A 242 -1.85 14.52 -18.55
CA SER A 242 -1.84 15.81 -17.84
C SER A 242 -1.11 15.73 -16.50
N ARG A 243 -1.06 14.54 -15.90
CA ARG A 243 -0.55 14.30 -14.55
C ARG A 243 0.69 13.39 -14.49
N ILE A 244 0.98 12.65 -15.56
CA ILE A 244 2.07 11.66 -15.59
C ILE A 244 3.43 12.24 -15.18
N TRP A 245 3.72 13.49 -15.53
CA TRP A 245 5.02 14.12 -15.26
C TRP A 245 5.27 14.28 -13.75
N GLU A 246 4.33 14.92 -13.05
CA GLU A 246 4.43 15.15 -11.60
C GLU A 246 4.47 13.82 -10.83
N LEU A 247 3.63 12.85 -11.22
CA LEU A 247 3.65 11.51 -10.63
C LEU A 247 5.00 10.83 -10.85
N THR A 248 5.52 10.82 -12.08
CA THR A 248 6.79 10.15 -12.41
C THR A 248 7.96 10.73 -11.60
N THR A 249 8.04 12.06 -11.49
CA THR A 249 9.07 12.73 -10.68
C THR A 249 8.95 12.35 -9.20
N ALA A 250 7.75 12.29 -8.66
CA ALA A 250 7.54 11.88 -7.27
C ALA A 250 7.91 10.41 -7.03
N LEU A 251 7.53 9.49 -7.94
CA LEU A 251 7.87 8.08 -7.82
C LEU A 251 9.39 7.84 -7.86
N LEU A 252 10.13 8.63 -8.66
CA LEU A 252 11.59 8.66 -8.64
C LEU A 252 12.13 9.16 -7.29
N GLN A 253 11.60 10.28 -6.78
CA GLN A 253 12.00 10.84 -5.48
C GLN A 253 11.81 9.85 -4.33
N PHE A 254 10.68 9.12 -4.32
CA PHE A 254 10.34 8.14 -3.29
C PHE A 254 10.86 6.72 -3.57
N GLN A 255 11.62 6.52 -4.65
CA GLN A 255 12.23 5.25 -5.02
C GLN A 255 11.21 4.10 -5.17
N LEU A 256 10.08 4.40 -5.82
CA LEU A 256 8.97 3.46 -6.00
C LEU A 256 9.05 2.78 -7.38
N GLU A 257 10.03 1.90 -7.57
CA GLU A 257 10.36 1.30 -8.87
C GLU A 257 9.18 0.59 -9.55
N GLY A 258 8.38 -0.17 -8.79
CA GLY A 258 7.23 -0.89 -9.36
C GLY A 258 6.09 0.02 -9.83
N ALA A 259 5.93 1.19 -9.20
CA ALA A 259 4.98 2.20 -9.65
C ALA A 259 5.55 2.99 -10.84
N LEU A 260 6.86 3.28 -10.79
CA LEU A 260 7.60 3.96 -11.84
C LEU A 260 7.55 3.17 -13.15
N SER A 261 7.68 1.83 -13.08
CA SER A 261 7.61 0.99 -14.29
C SER A 261 6.28 1.15 -15.02
N LEU A 262 5.16 1.22 -14.29
CA LEU A 262 3.84 1.46 -14.88
C LEU A 262 3.77 2.82 -15.60
N CYS A 263 4.39 3.87 -15.02
CA CYS A 263 4.46 5.18 -15.65
C CYS A 263 5.31 5.13 -16.92
N THR A 264 6.46 4.44 -16.89
CA THR A 264 7.31 4.30 -18.08
C THR A 264 6.66 3.45 -19.17
N ASP A 265 5.84 2.46 -18.81
CA ASP A 265 5.10 1.65 -19.77
C ASP A 265 4.01 2.49 -20.45
N PHE A 266 3.25 3.28 -19.68
CA PHE A 266 2.30 4.25 -20.24
C PHE A 266 2.98 5.22 -21.22
N LEU A 267 4.07 5.86 -20.81
CA LEU A 267 4.80 6.80 -21.66
C LEU A 267 5.32 6.13 -22.93
N ARG A 268 5.83 4.89 -22.83
CA ARG A 268 6.32 4.13 -23.97
C ARG A 268 5.22 3.74 -24.95
N GLU A 269 4.10 3.22 -24.43
CA GLU A 269 3.00 2.69 -25.24
C GLU A 269 2.18 3.79 -25.91
N ARG A 270 2.16 4.99 -25.34
CA ARG A 270 1.22 6.04 -25.72
C ARG A 270 1.88 7.25 -26.34
N MET A 271 3.22 7.35 -26.35
CA MET A 271 3.88 8.49 -26.97
C MET A 271 3.51 8.62 -28.45
N ASP A 272 3.46 9.86 -28.89
CA ASP A 272 3.11 10.26 -30.24
C ASP A 272 4.06 11.35 -30.72
N GLU A 273 3.80 11.87 -31.93
CA GLU A 273 4.66 12.89 -32.52
C GLU A 273 4.76 14.17 -31.66
N GLY A 274 3.71 14.51 -30.91
CA GLY A 274 3.67 15.70 -30.06
C GLY A 274 4.33 15.52 -28.70
N SER A 275 4.34 14.31 -28.15
CA SER A 275 4.81 14.01 -26.77
C SER A 275 6.20 13.38 -26.71
N CYS A 276 6.67 12.72 -27.78
CA CYS A 276 7.92 11.94 -27.75
C CYS A 276 9.18 12.76 -27.35
N ALA A 277 9.23 14.05 -27.72
CA ALA A 277 10.30 14.96 -27.33
C ALA A 277 10.35 15.20 -25.81
N ASP A 278 9.19 15.45 -25.19
CA ASP A 278 9.09 15.64 -23.73
C ASP A 278 9.41 14.35 -22.97
N VAL A 279 8.98 13.20 -23.50
CA VAL A 279 9.33 11.88 -22.95
C VAL A 279 10.84 11.66 -22.98
N LEU A 280 11.51 12.02 -24.09
CA LEU A 280 12.96 11.92 -24.21
C LEU A 280 13.67 12.83 -23.18
N VAL A 281 13.22 14.08 -23.04
CA VAL A 281 13.77 15.03 -22.06
C VAL A 281 13.61 14.51 -20.64
N LEU A 282 12.42 14.00 -20.28
CA LEU A 282 12.17 13.39 -18.97
C LEU A 282 13.13 12.21 -18.72
N ALA A 283 13.24 11.32 -19.71
CA ALA A 283 14.04 10.11 -19.57
C ALA A 283 15.52 10.42 -19.38
N GLU A 284 16.06 11.36 -20.16
CA GLU A 284 17.46 11.79 -20.04
C GLU A 284 17.72 12.55 -18.73
N THR A 285 16.79 13.42 -18.31
CA THR A 285 16.90 14.19 -17.06
C THR A 285 16.95 13.29 -15.83
N HIS A 286 16.21 12.19 -15.84
CA HIS A 286 16.09 11.27 -14.71
C HIS A 286 16.85 9.94 -14.88
N GLY A 287 17.60 9.79 -15.97
CA GLY A 287 18.38 8.57 -16.24
C GLY A 287 17.53 7.32 -16.52
N LEU A 288 16.32 7.47 -17.07
CA LEU A 288 15.43 6.38 -17.47
C LEU A 288 15.87 5.79 -18.82
N VAL A 289 17.01 5.10 -18.84
CA VAL A 289 17.73 4.67 -20.05
C VAL A 289 16.83 3.96 -21.07
N GLN A 290 16.02 2.98 -20.64
CA GLN A 290 15.17 2.21 -21.55
C GLN A 290 14.02 3.04 -22.15
N LEU A 291 13.52 4.04 -21.42
CA LEU A 291 12.49 4.94 -21.93
C LEU A 291 13.12 5.94 -22.92
N GLY A 292 14.32 6.44 -22.61
CA GLY A 292 15.07 7.36 -23.48
C GLY A 292 15.38 6.72 -24.83
N GLN A 293 15.87 5.48 -24.84
CA GLN A 293 16.12 4.74 -26.07
C GLN A 293 14.85 4.56 -26.93
N ALA A 294 13.73 4.22 -26.30
CA ALA A 294 12.45 4.07 -27.01
C ALA A 294 11.95 5.40 -27.59
N ALA A 295 12.08 6.50 -26.84
CA ALA A 295 11.69 7.83 -27.30
C ALA A 295 12.60 8.32 -28.44
N GLU A 296 13.91 8.09 -28.34
CA GLU A 296 14.88 8.41 -29.39
C GLU A 296 14.58 7.63 -30.68
N GLU A 297 14.33 6.32 -30.60
CA GLU A 297 13.92 5.49 -31.74
C GLU A 297 12.63 6.01 -32.38
N TYR A 298 11.64 6.40 -31.57
CA TYR A 298 10.39 6.98 -32.05
C TYR A 298 10.63 8.28 -32.83
N VAL A 299 11.40 9.21 -32.24
CA VAL A 299 11.75 10.50 -32.84
C VAL A 299 12.46 10.30 -34.18
N LEU A 300 13.43 9.39 -34.26
CA LEU A 300 14.17 9.11 -35.50
C LEU A 300 13.26 8.51 -36.58
N THR A 301 12.36 7.60 -36.19
CA THR A 301 11.43 6.94 -37.10
C THR A 301 10.40 7.92 -37.68
N HIS A 302 9.95 8.90 -36.88
CA HIS A 302 8.89 9.85 -37.25
C HIS A 302 9.40 11.28 -37.45
N PHE A 303 10.71 11.46 -37.67
CA PHE A 303 11.40 12.75 -37.61
C PHE A 303 10.75 13.87 -38.44
N GLN A 304 10.24 13.56 -39.63
CA GLN A 304 9.59 14.54 -40.50
C GLN A 304 8.37 15.20 -39.84
N LYS A 305 7.60 14.44 -39.07
CA LYS A 305 6.44 14.96 -38.35
C LYS A 305 6.87 15.62 -37.03
N VAL A 306 7.72 14.94 -36.27
CA VAL A 306 8.20 15.41 -34.95
C VAL A 306 8.92 16.76 -35.06
N SER A 307 9.75 16.96 -36.10
CA SER A 307 10.47 18.22 -36.32
C SER A 307 9.56 19.43 -36.62
N ALA A 308 8.29 19.18 -36.97
CA ALA A 308 7.30 20.24 -37.15
C ALA A 308 6.63 20.66 -35.83
N GLU A 309 6.68 19.81 -34.79
CA GLU A 309 6.03 20.04 -33.51
C GLU A 309 6.77 21.06 -32.64
N GLU A 310 6.03 21.74 -31.76
CA GLU A 310 6.59 22.75 -30.85
C GLU A 310 7.47 22.13 -29.75
N SER A 311 7.08 20.97 -29.23
CA SER A 311 7.82 20.24 -28.20
C SER A 311 9.24 19.90 -28.64
N PHE A 312 9.44 19.54 -29.91
CA PHE A 312 10.77 19.27 -30.47
C PHE A 312 11.67 20.52 -30.49
N ARG A 313 11.11 21.71 -30.73
CA ARG A 313 11.88 22.97 -30.72
C ARG A 313 12.36 23.37 -29.33
N ALA A 314 11.69 22.87 -28.29
CA ALA A 314 12.04 23.10 -26.90
C ALA A 314 13.12 22.12 -26.38
N VAL A 315 13.49 21.10 -27.17
CA VAL A 315 14.51 20.10 -26.77
C VAL A 315 15.88 20.78 -26.60
N PRO A 316 16.57 20.55 -25.46
CA PRO A 316 17.91 21.07 -25.25
C PRO A 316 18.90 20.63 -26.34
N LEU A 317 19.74 21.55 -26.82
CA LEU A 317 20.71 21.30 -27.90
C LEU A 317 21.64 20.11 -27.64
N VAL A 318 21.96 19.83 -26.38
CA VAL A 318 22.80 18.68 -25.98
C VAL A 318 22.17 17.36 -26.45
N LEU A 319 20.84 17.23 -26.38
CA LEU A 319 20.13 16.03 -26.81
C LEU A 319 20.01 15.95 -28.34
N LEU A 320 20.04 17.07 -29.05
CA LEU A 320 20.00 17.13 -30.52
C LEU A 320 21.36 16.84 -31.18
N SER A 321 22.44 16.80 -30.41
CA SER A 321 23.80 16.60 -30.91
C SER A 321 24.29 15.15 -30.89
N ARG A 322 23.45 14.21 -30.46
CA ARG A 322 23.74 12.76 -30.39
C ARG A 322 23.49 12.09 -31.74
#